data_AF-A0A0K2VG14-F1
#
_entry.id   AF-A0A0K2VG14-F1
#
_cell.length_a   1.000
_cell.length_b   1.000
_cell.length_c   1.000
_cell.angle_alpha   90.00
_cell.angle_beta   90.00
_cell.angle_gamma   90.00
#
_symmetry.space_group_name_H-M   'P 1'
#
loop_
_entity.id
_entity.type
_entity.pdbx_description
1 polymer ?
#
loop_
_entity_poly.entity_id
_entity_poly.type
_entity_poly.pdbx_seq_one_letter_code
_entity_poly.pdbx_strand_id
1 'polypeptide(L)'
;MVFKITLLALFALFQFTLGAPTPDQGGFVAVRNIIQCQTKEVIAVNEDSMDAYGCLVGPCGEKVCPIGAIGADGKSRVTFRKNQGPGQTGSNGNAAPINEQGVAVDPAAVTYLKQIEAYKKW
;
A
#
# COMPACT_ATOMS: atom_id res chain seq x y z
N MET A 1 -39.42 -50.46 -35.23
CA MET A 1 -38.13 -49.73 -35.24
C MET A 1 -37.67 -49.52 -33.80
N VAL A 2 -36.54 -50.16 -33.46
CA VAL A 2 -35.48 -49.81 -32.49
C VAL A 2 -35.83 -49.30 -31.08
N PHE A 3 -35.68 -50.21 -30.12
CA PHE A 3 -35.00 -50.16 -28.80
C PHE A 3 -34.62 -48.82 -28.10
N LYS A 4 -34.98 -48.77 -26.80
CA LYS A 4 -34.42 -48.03 -25.65
C LYS A 4 -32.92 -47.66 -25.74
N ILE A 5 -32.54 -46.49 -25.19
CA ILE A 5 -31.24 -46.00 -24.61
C ILE A 5 -31.35 -44.44 -24.67
N THR A 6 -31.18 -43.56 -23.67
CA THR A 6 -30.39 -43.55 -22.44
C THR A 6 -30.92 -42.45 -21.49
N LEU A 7 -31.00 -42.80 -20.21
CA LEU A 7 -30.94 -41.93 -19.04
C LEU A 7 -29.52 -41.34 -18.93
N LEU A 8 -29.30 -40.02 -18.95
CA LEU A 8 -28.15 -39.27 -18.37
C LEU A 8 -27.98 -37.87 -19.01
N ALA A 9 -28.35 -36.82 -18.26
CA ALA A 9 -27.79 -35.45 -18.29
C ALA A 9 -28.72 -34.58 -17.41
N LEU A 10 -28.73 -34.76 -16.10
CA LEU A 10 -27.85 -34.05 -15.16
C LEU A 10 -27.76 -32.55 -15.43
N PHE A 11 -28.32 -31.78 -14.50
CA PHE A 11 -27.67 -30.64 -13.83
C PHE A 11 -26.77 -29.75 -14.71
N ALA A 12 -27.27 -28.57 -15.08
CA ALA A 12 -26.57 -27.28 -14.88
C ALA A 12 -27.21 -26.19 -15.74
N LEU A 13 -28.33 -25.64 -15.28
CA LEU A 13 -28.71 -24.27 -15.63
C LEU A 13 -28.71 -23.41 -14.37
N PHE A 14 -27.59 -23.47 -13.64
CA PHE A 14 -27.22 -22.41 -12.71
C PHE A 14 -26.48 -21.38 -13.57
N GLN A 15 -27.23 -20.44 -14.12
CA GLN A 15 -26.64 -19.33 -14.86
C GLN A 15 -25.87 -18.46 -13.88
N PHE A 16 -24.58 -18.78 -13.76
CA PHE A 16 -23.56 -17.90 -13.21
C PHE A 16 -23.52 -16.70 -14.15
N THR A 17 -24.29 -15.67 -13.83
CA THR A 17 -24.10 -14.34 -14.40
C THR A 17 -22.73 -13.88 -13.92
N LEU A 18 -21.71 -14.13 -14.74
CA LEU A 18 -20.43 -13.45 -14.62
C LEU A 18 -20.73 -11.95 -14.62
N GLY A 19 -20.65 -11.34 -13.44
CA GLY A 19 -20.59 -9.91 -13.30
C GLY A 19 -19.46 -9.43 -14.19
N ALA A 20 -19.82 -8.70 -15.25
CA ALA A 20 -18.84 -7.97 -16.04
C ALA A 20 -18.05 -7.08 -15.09
N PRO A 21 -16.71 -7.04 -15.16
CA PRO A 21 -15.93 -6.09 -14.40
C PRO A 21 -16.39 -4.69 -14.82
N THR A 22 -17.02 -3.96 -13.89
CA THR A 22 -17.32 -2.54 -14.07
C THR A 22 -16.01 -1.81 -14.32
N PRO A 23 -15.93 -0.89 -15.31
CA PRO A 23 -14.75 -0.05 -15.47
C PRO A 23 -14.59 0.78 -14.19
N ASP A 24 -13.46 0.54 -13.51
CA ASP A 24 -13.04 1.27 -12.33
C ASP A 24 -12.98 2.78 -12.62
N GLN A 25 -13.44 3.56 -11.66
CA GLN A 25 -13.67 5.00 -11.80
C GLN A 25 -12.32 5.73 -11.81
N GLY A 26 -11.84 6.12 -12.99
CA GLY A 26 -10.59 6.90 -13.13
C GLY A 26 -9.33 6.04 -13.26
N GLY A 27 -9.40 4.99 -14.08
CA GLY A 27 -8.35 4.00 -14.28
C GLY A 27 -6.95 4.59 -14.52
N PHE A 28 -5.99 4.01 -13.82
CA PHE A 28 -4.57 4.27 -14.01
C PHE A 28 -4.15 4.08 -15.48
N VAL A 29 -3.64 5.14 -16.11
CA VAL A 29 -3.07 5.10 -17.47
C VAL A 29 -1.55 5.12 -17.36
N ALA A 30 -0.91 4.01 -17.70
CA ALA A 30 0.55 3.93 -17.76
C ALA A 30 1.06 4.69 -18.98
N VAL A 31 1.95 5.66 -18.76
CA VAL A 31 2.58 6.46 -19.83
C VAL A 31 4.06 6.13 -19.98
N ARG A 32 4.71 5.69 -18.89
CA ARG A 32 6.12 5.30 -18.91
C ARG A 32 6.39 4.14 -17.96
N ASN A 33 7.51 3.47 -18.20
CA ASN A 33 8.00 2.39 -17.36
C ASN A 33 9.30 2.81 -16.68
N ILE A 34 9.36 2.62 -15.36
CA ILE A 34 10.57 2.80 -14.56
C ILE A 34 11.10 1.41 -14.23
N ILE A 35 12.40 1.19 -14.44
CA ILE A 35 13.05 -0.09 -14.11
C ILE A 35 13.79 0.09 -12.79
N GLN A 36 13.47 -0.75 -11.81
CA GLN A 36 14.17 -0.71 -10.53
C GLN A 36 15.66 -1.08 -10.72
N CYS A 37 16.55 -0.25 -10.20
CA CYS A 37 17.99 -0.38 -10.43
C CYS A 37 18.56 -1.72 -9.89
N GLN A 38 18.02 -2.24 -8.78
CA GLN A 38 18.49 -3.48 -8.14
C GLN A 38 17.68 -4.71 -8.53
N THR A 39 16.36 -4.67 -8.36
CA THR A 39 15.49 -5.84 -8.58
C THR A 39 15.17 -6.08 -10.06
N LYS A 40 15.46 -5.10 -10.94
CA LYS A 40 15.07 -5.10 -12.35
C LYS A 40 13.56 -5.25 -12.58
N GLU A 41 12.76 -4.95 -11.56
CA GLU A 41 11.31 -4.89 -11.65
C GLU A 41 10.87 -3.75 -12.57
N VAL A 42 9.90 -4.00 -13.44
CA VAL A 42 9.31 -2.98 -14.32
C VAL A 42 8.08 -2.40 -13.63
N ILE A 43 8.14 -1.11 -13.32
CA ILE A 43 7.09 -0.37 -12.63
C ILE A 43 6.44 0.58 -13.65
N ALA A 44 5.17 0.31 -13.97
CA ALA A 44 4.38 1.20 -14.80
C ALA A 44 3.99 2.44 -13.98
N VAL A 45 4.16 3.63 -14.56
CA VAL A 45 3.76 4.90 -13.93
C VAL A 45 3.02 5.81 -14.91
N ASN A 46 2.19 6.69 -14.36
CA ASN A 46 1.47 7.72 -15.12
C ASN A 46 2.37 8.94 -15.42
N GLU A 47 1.77 10.00 -15.98
CA GLU A 47 2.49 11.25 -16.31
C GLU A 47 3.15 11.89 -15.08
N ASP A 48 2.53 11.75 -13.91
CA ASP A 48 2.98 12.31 -12.63
C ASP A 48 3.96 11.41 -11.85
N SER A 49 4.49 10.35 -12.46
CA SER A 49 5.35 9.34 -11.80
C SER A 49 4.62 8.54 -10.71
N MET A 50 3.30 8.52 -10.69
CA MET A 50 2.55 7.68 -9.75
C MET A 50 2.38 6.28 -10.34
N ASP A 51 2.52 5.24 -9.52
CA ASP A 51 2.15 3.88 -9.90
C ASP A 51 0.64 3.61 -9.70
N ALA A 52 0.19 2.43 -10.11
CA ALA A 52 -1.21 2.01 -9.97
C ALA A 52 -1.72 1.96 -8.51
N TYR A 53 -0.80 1.97 -7.53
CA TYR A 53 -1.12 1.96 -6.11
C TYR A 53 -1.10 3.36 -5.50
N GLY A 54 -0.92 4.41 -6.31
CA GLY A 54 -0.82 5.79 -5.85
C GLY A 54 0.49 6.09 -5.13
N CYS A 55 1.56 5.35 -5.41
CA CYS A 55 2.90 5.65 -4.92
C CYS A 55 3.66 6.49 -5.94
N LEU A 56 4.31 7.57 -5.48
CA LEU A 56 5.25 8.32 -6.32
C LEU A 56 6.54 7.50 -6.50
N VAL A 57 6.94 7.24 -7.74
CA VAL A 57 8.09 6.40 -8.08
C VAL A 57 9.25 7.26 -8.59
N GLY A 58 10.41 7.12 -7.97
CA GLY A 58 11.66 7.74 -8.36
C GLY A 58 12.40 6.98 -9.47
N PRO A 59 13.46 7.57 -10.05
CA PRO A 59 14.14 7.05 -11.25
C PRO A 59 14.78 5.67 -11.08
N CYS A 60 15.13 5.28 -9.85
CA CYS A 60 15.70 3.96 -9.56
C CYS A 60 14.71 2.98 -8.92
N GLY A 61 13.41 3.32 -8.91
CA GLY A 61 12.36 2.52 -8.28
C GLY A 61 12.20 2.77 -6.78
N GLU A 62 12.74 3.86 -6.24
CA GLU A 62 12.29 4.33 -4.92
C GLU A 62 10.79 4.63 -4.99
N LYS A 63 10.02 4.31 -3.95
CA LYS A 63 8.58 4.59 -3.93
C LYS A 63 8.22 5.39 -2.68
N VAL A 64 7.43 6.44 -2.83
CA VAL A 64 6.78 7.14 -1.71
C VAL A 64 5.29 6.85 -1.81
N CYS A 65 4.83 5.89 -1.02
CA CYS A 65 3.44 5.45 -0.93
C CYS A 65 2.76 6.09 0.27
N PRO A 66 1.41 6.19 0.33
CA PRO A 66 0.67 6.66 1.51
C PRO A 66 0.95 5.89 2.81
N ILE A 67 1.43 4.64 2.70
CA ILE A 67 1.79 3.78 3.83
C ILE A 67 3.26 3.90 4.27
N GLY A 68 4.09 4.56 3.47
CA GLY A 68 5.53 4.69 3.72
C GLY A 68 6.37 4.77 2.46
N ALA A 69 7.67 4.94 2.65
CA ALA A 69 8.66 4.94 1.57
C ALA A 69 9.35 3.58 1.42
N ILE A 70 9.72 3.23 0.19
CA ILE A 70 10.54 2.08 -0.20
C ILE A 70 11.80 2.65 -0.86
N GLY A 71 12.97 2.22 -0.41
CA GLY A 71 14.26 2.63 -0.96
C GLY A 71 14.56 2.00 -2.32
N ALA A 72 15.59 2.52 -2.99
CA ALA A 72 16.04 2.07 -4.31
C ALA A 72 16.46 0.58 -4.36
N ASP A 73 16.81 0.03 -3.19
CA ASP A 73 17.16 -1.37 -2.99
C ASP A 73 15.96 -2.34 -3.02
N GLY A 74 14.73 -1.81 -3.07
CA GLY A 74 13.48 -2.59 -3.03
C GLY A 74 13.22 -3.27 -1.68
N LYS A 75 14.13 -3.10 -0.71
CA LYS A 75 14.14 -3.78 0.59
C LYS A 75 13.99 -2.81 1.75
N SER A 76 14.69 -1.69 1.71
CA SER A 76 14.61 -0.65 2.72
C SER A 76 13.20 -0.06 2.71
N ARG A 77 12.51 -0.06 3.85
CA ARG A 77 11.14 0.44 3.97
C ARG A 77 10.98 1.26 5.22
N VAL A 78 10.34 2.41 5.08
CA VAL A 78 10.02 3.30 6.20
C VAL A 78 8.55 3.65 6.17
N THR A 79 7.82 3.10 7.11
CA THR A 79 6.42 3.44 7.33
C THR A 79 6.34 4.79 8.05
N PHE A 80 5.36 5.64 7.72
CA PHE A 80 5.17 6.98 8.31
C PHE A 80 4.93 7.02 9.84
N ARG A 81 5.01 5.88 10.51
CA ARG A 81 4.85 5.73 11.97
C ARG A 81 5.92 4.84 12.62
N LYS A 82 7.06 4.61 11.95
CA LYS A 82 8.22 3.95 12.56
C LYS A 82 9.35 4.94 12.75
N ASN A 83 10.03 4.81 13.88
CA ASN A 83 11.01 5.76 14.41
C ASN A 83 12.35 5.81 13.68
N GLN A 84 12.52 5.02 12.63
CA GLN A 84 13.79 4.90 11.95
C GLN A 84 13.58 5.10 10.45
N GLY A 85 14.06 6.24 9.97
CA GLY A 85 14.36 6.45 8.56
C GLY A 85 15.28 5.34 8.02
N PRO A 86 15.33 5.09 6.70
CA PRO A 86 16.24 4.10 6.17
C PRO A 86 17.67 4.53 6.50
N GLY A 87 18.51 3.58 6.93
CA GLY A 87 19.90 3.85 7.28
C GLY A 87 20.63 4.56 6.15
N GLN A 88 21.52 5.50 6.50
CA GLN A 88 22.27 6.38 5.58
C GLN A 88 21.47 7.48 4.86
N THR A 89 20.16 7.58 5.08
CA THR A 89 19.43 8.79 4.72
C THR A 89 19.39 9.67 5.96
N GLY A 90 19.91 10.90 5.89
CA GLY A 90 19.87 11.85 7.02
C GLY A 90 18.46 12.30 7.43
N SER A 91 17.42 11.59 6.98
CA SER A 91 16.02 11.89 7.23
C SER A 91 15.54 11.14 8.47
N ASN A 92 15.68 11.78 9.62
CA ASN A 92 14.91 11.48 10.83
C ASN A 92 13.64 12.35 10.93
N GLY A 93 13.30 13.11 9.86
CA GLY A 93 12.35 14.22 9.93
C GLY A 93 10.90 13.84 10.27
N ASN A 94 10.56 12.55 10.23
CA ASN A 94 9.26 12.00 10.63
C ASN A 94 9.38 10.96 11.78
N ALA A 95 10.52 10.89 12.47
CA ALA A 95 10.67 10.03 13.63
C ALA A 95 9.89 10.64 14.82
N ALA A 96 8.68 10.14 15.06
CA ALA A 96 7.96 10.43 16.29
C ALA A 96 8.65 9.74 17.48
N PRO A 97 8.55 10.26 18.71
CA PRO A 97 8.87 9.50 19.92
C PRO A 97 8.08 8.18 19.96
N ILE A 98 8.65 7.08 20.49
CA ILE A 98 7.91 5.82 20.74
C ILE A 98 7.56 5.65 22.21
N ASN A 99 6.46 4.96 22.49
CA ASN A 99 6.19 4.41 23.81
C ASN A 99 6.98 3.12 24.08
N GLU A 100 6.85 2.59 25.29
CA GLU A 100 7.47 1.31 25.72
C GLU A 100 7.06 0.12 24.84
N GLN A 101 5.94 0.21 24.13
CA GLN A 101 5.42 -0.80 23.21
C GLN A 101 5.95 -0.63 21.77
N GLY A 102 6.86 0.31 21.53
CA GLY A 102 7.47 0.55 20.23
C GLY A 102 6.53 1.22 19.21
N VAL A 103 5.45 1.85 19.67
CA VAL A 103 4.48 2.57 18.83
C VAL A 103 4.80 4.06 18.83
N ALA A 104 4.78 4.68 17.66
CA ALA A 104 4.93 6.13 17.51
C ALA A 104 3.85 6.89 18.28
N VAL A 105 4.25 7.91 19.03
CA VAL A 105 3.42 8.74 19.88
C VAL A 105 3.68 10.21 19.58
N ASP A 106 2.60 11.00 19.54
CA ASP A 106 2.69 12.46 19.50
C ASP A 106 3.07 13.01 20.89
N PRO A 107 4.27 13.62 21.05
CA PRO A 107 4.71 14.15 22.33
C PRO A 107 3.82 15.30 22.83
N ALA A 108 3.21 16.08 21.94
CA ALA A 108 2.31 17.16 22.33
C ALA A 108 1.02 16.59 22.94
N ALA A 109 0.45 15.56 22.32
CA ALA A 109 -0.72 14.86 22.85
C ALA A 109 -0.44 14.23 24.23
N VAL A 110 0.72 13.58 24.42
CA VAL A 110 1.11 13.02 25.72
C VAL A 110 1.22 14.10 26.79
N THR A 111 1.81 15.23 26.42
CA THR A 111 2.01 16.34 27.36
C THR A 111 0.68 16.96 27.76
N TYR A 112 -0.24 17.13 26.80
CA TYR A 112 -1.59 17.63 27.05
C TYR A 112 -2.41 16.70 27.95
N LEU A 113 -2.34 15.38 27.74
CA LEU A 113 -3.00 14.40 28.61
C LEU A 113 -2.51 14.49 30.06
N LYS A 114 -1.19 14.65 30.26
CA LYS A 114 -0.60 14.86 31.60
C LYS A 114 -1.10 16.16 32.25
N GLN A 115 -1.26 17.23 31.48
CA GLN A 115 -1.81 18.50 31.98
C GLN A 115 -3.28 18.36 32.41
N ILE A 116 -4.10 17.65 31.63
CA ILE A 116 -5.50 17.37 32.00
C ILE A 116 -5.55 16.57 33.30
N GLU A 117 -4.69 15.55 33.46
CA GLU A 117 -4.65 14.74 34.67
C GLU A 117 -4.23 15.56 35.90
N ALA A 118 -3.25 16.47 35.75
CA ALA A 118 -2.87 17.40 36.80
C ALA A 118 -4.02 18.35 37.17
N TYR A 119 -4.73 18.88 36.18
CA TYR A 119 -5.87 19.77 36.39
C TYR A 119 -7.03 19.07 37.12
N LYS A 120 -7.28 17.78 36.85
CA LYS A 120 -8.31 17.00 37.56
C LYS A 120 -7.99 16.75 39.04
N LYS A 121 -6.72 16.87 39.44
CA LYS A 121 -6.26 16.65 40.82
C LYS A 121 -6.26 17.95 41.66
N TRP A 122 -6.42 19.11 41.01
CA TRP A 122 -6.45 20.42 41.65
C TRP A 122 -7.90 20.83 41.92
#